data_AF-A0A0U5FXZ4-F1
#
_entry.id   AF-A0A0U5FXZ4-F1
#
_cell.length_a   1.000
_cell.length_b   1.000
_cell.length_c   1.000
_cell.angle_alpha   90.00
_cell.angle_beta   90.00
_cell.angle_gamma   90.00
#
_symmetry.space_group_name_H-M   'P 1'
#
loop_
_entity.id
_entity.type
_entity.pdbx_description
1 polymer ?
#
loop_
_entity_poly.entity_id
_entity_poly.type
_entity_poly.pdbx_seq_one_letter_code
_entity_poly.pdbx_strand_id
1 'polypeptide(L)' 'MESKMAYPLFDSGYTLWAADLETRLKDQLGSSARALGIDPRLLLQSYYSGYTVTAALALLASRYPSLTL' A
#
# COMPACT_ATOMS: atom_id res chain seq x y z
N MET A 1 -19.58 -11.08 -11.76
CA MET A 1 -19.06 -12.25 -11.01
C MET A 1 -17.74 -11.80 -10.42
N GLU A 2 -17.77 -11.16 -9.25
CA GLU A 2 -16.54 -10.70 -8.60
C GLU A 2 -15.81 -11.92 -8.06
N SER A 3 -14.73 -12.32 -8.74
CA SER A 3 -13.77 -13.26 -8.20
C SER A 3 -13.27 -12.70 -6.88
N LYS A 4 -13.65 -13.36 -5.78
CA LYS A 4 -13.03 -13.20 -4.47
C LYS A 4 -11.52 -13.44 -4.67
N MET A 5 -10.74 -12.38 -4.85
CA MET A 5 -9.29 -12.48 -5.03
C MET A 5 -8.72 -13.14 -3.78
N ALA A 6 -8.46 -14.44 -3.88
CA ALA A 6 -7.81 -15.21 -2.85
C ALA A 6 -6.32 -14.87 -2.94
N TYR A 7 -5.90 -13.88 -2.16
CA TYR A 7 -4.49 -13.57 -2.01
C TYR A 7 -3.82 -14.70 -1.21
N PRO A 8 -2.64 -15.19 -1.64
CA PRO A 8 -1.92 -16.21 -0.88
C PRO A 8 -1.74 -15.79 0.58
N LEU A 9 -1.97 -16.74 1.49
CA LEU A 9 -1.87 -16.55 2.94
C LEU A 9 -0.46 -16.13 3.39
N PHE A 10 0.56 -16.48 2.60
CA PHE A 10 1.94 -16.10 2.82
C PHE A 10 2.56 -15.65 1.50
N ASP A 11 2.77 -14.34 1.36
CA ASP A 11 3.49 -13.75 0.24
C ASP A 11 4.66 -12.94 0.77
N SER A 12 5.85 -13.53 0.70
CA SER A 12 7.10 -12.91 1.10
C SER A 12 7.39 -11.66 0.28
N GLY A 13 6.99 -11.64 -1.00
CA GLY A 13 7.13 -10.48 -1.88
C GLY A 13 6.23 -9.33 -1.43
N TYR A 14 4.97 -9.62 -1.12
CA TYR A 14 4.06 -8.63 -0.55
C TYR A 14 4.58 -8.09 0.78
N THR A 15 5.12 -8.97 1.63
CA THR A 15 5.66 -8.58 2.94
C THR A 15 6.81 -7.59 2.80
N LEU A 16 7.76 -7.86 1.88
CA LEU A 16 8.88 -6.97 1.61
C LEU A 16 8.43 -5.65 0.96
N TRP A 17 7.51 -5.74 -0.01
CA TRP A 17 6.94 -4.58 -0.69
C TRP A 17 6.19 -3.66 0.29
N ALA A 18 5.38 -4.23 1.18
CA ALA A 18 4.64 -3.49 2.19
C ALA A 18 5.60 -2.86 3.22
N ALA A 19 6.70 -3.52 3.57
CA ALA A 19 7.71 -2.98 4.46
C ALA A 19 8.47 -1.77 3.85
N ASP A 20 8.80 -1.80 2.56
CA ASP A 20 9.39 -0.63 1.86
C ASP A 20 8.38 0.54 1.81
N LEU A 21 7.11 0.24 1.49
CA LEU A 21 6.04 1.25 1.52
C LEU A 21 5.88 1.88 2.91
N GLU A 22 5.82 1.07 3.97
CA GLU A 22 5.72 1.54 5.35
C GLU A 22 6.92 2.40 5.77
N THR A 23 8.13 2.03 5.34
CA THR A 23 9.34 2.81 5.60
C THR A 23 9.24 4.19 4.98
N ARG A 24 8.84 4.27 3.70
CA ARG A 24 8.70 5.55 3.01
C ARG A 24 7.58 6.42 3.56
N LEU A 25 6.44 5.84 3.95
CA LEU A 25 5.37 6.59 4.61
C LEU A 25 5.85 7.18 5.95
N LYS A 26 6.65 6.44 6.72
CA LYS A 26 7.25 6.96 7.95
C LYS A 26 8.27 8.06 7.67
N ASP A 27 9.10 7.91 6.65
CA ASP A 27 10.09 8.92 6.28
C ASP A 27 9.45 10.22 5.78
N GLN A 28 8.36 10.12 4.99
CA GLN A 28 7.68 11.28 4.40
C GLN A 28 6.67 11.94 5.34
N LEU A 29 5.92 11.14 6.11
CA LEU A 29 4.77 11.61 6.89
C LEU A 29 4.89 11.35 8.40
N GLY A 30 5.94 10.66 8.86
CA GLY A 30 6.07 10.23 10.25
C GLY A 30 5.01 9.20 10.69
N SER A 31 4.27 8.61 9.76
CA SER A 31 3.09 7.77 10.06
C SER A 31 3.07 6.48 9.23
N SER A 32 2.45 5.43 9.77
CA SER A 32 2.20 4.17 9.05
C SER A 32 0.93 4.24 8.21
N ALA A 33 0.78 3.37 7.21
CA ALA A 33 -0.44 3.27 6.41
C ALA A 33 -1.69 3.09 7.29
N ARG A 34 -1.58 2.28 8.35
CA ARG A 34 -2.66 2.06 9.32
C ARG A 34 -3.02 3.35 10.08
N ALA A 35 -2.04 4.11 10.54
CA ALA A 35 -2.27 5.38 11.24
C ALA A 35 -2.90 6.44 10.33
N LEU A 36 -2.58 6.38 9.03
CA LEU A 36 -3.14 7.24 7.99
C LEU A 36 -4.53 6.80 7.51
N GLY A 37 -5.09 5.71 8.06
CA GLY A 37 -6.40 5.18 7.67
C GLY A 37 -6.44 4.56 6.28
N ILE A 38 -5.28 4.15 5.74
CA ILE A 38 -5.19 3.51 4.43
C ILE A 38 -5.73 2.08 4.53
N ASP A 39 -6.64 1.73 3.62
CA ASP A 39 -7.25 0.40 3.59
C ASP A 39 -6.19 -0.66 3.20
N PRO A 40 -5.93 -1.69 4.03
CA PRO A 40 -4.99 -2.76 3.67
C PRO A 40 -5.37 -3.51 2.39
N ARG A 41 -6.66 -3.53 2.00
CA ARG A 41 -7.09 -4.09 0.71
C ARG A 41 -6.58 -3.29 -0.47
N LEU A 42 -6.44 -1.98 -0.34
CA LEU A 42 -5.86 -1.13 -1.38
C LEU A 42 -4.38 -1.45 -1.58
N LEU A 43 -3.64 -1.70 -0.50
CA LEU A 43 -2.24 -2.10 -0.57
C LEU A 43 -2.07 -3.46 -1.25
N LEU A 44 -2.87 -4.45 -0.84
CA LEU A 44 -2.92 -5.77 -1.49
C LEU A 44 -3.25 -5.63 -2.98
N GLN A 45 -4.33 -4.93 -3.30
CA GLN A 45 -4.74 -4.73 -4.69
C GLN A 45 -3.63 -4.08 -5.52
N SER A 46 -2.95 -3.06 -4.98
CA SER A 46 -1.84 -2.37 -5.67
C SER A 46 -0.71 -3.34 -5.97
N TYR A 47 -0.28 -4.14 -4.99
CA TYR A 47 0.77 -5.13 -5.17
C TYR A 47 0.41 -6.18 -6.23
N TYR A 48 -0.79 -6.79 -6.14
CA TYR A 48 -1.21 -7.81 -7.10
C TYR A 48 -1.57 -7.25 -8.48
N SER A 49 -1.78 -5.92 -8.59
CA SER A 49 -1.89 -5.22 -9.88
C SER A 49 -0.53 -4.88 -10.50
N GLY A 50 0.58 -5.28 -9.85
CA GLY A 50 1.94 -5.05 -10.35
C GLY A 50 2.49 -3.65 -10.06
N TYR A 51 1.92 -2.90 -9.11
CA TYR A 51 2.40 -1.56 -8.80
C TYR A 51 3.73 -1.64 -8.05
N THR A 52 4.68 -0.81 -8.46
CA THR A 52 5.86 -0.54 -7.65
C THR A 52 5.47 0.25 -6.39
N VAL A 53 6.33 0.24 -5.37
CA VAL A 53 6.11 1.02 -4.14
C VAL A 53 5.92 2.50 -4.47
N THR A 54 6.73 3.06 -5.38
CA THR A 54 6.61 4.46 -5.82
C THR A 54 5.27 4.74 -6.50
N ALA A 55 4.79 3.84 -7.36
CA ALA A 55 3.48 4.00 -8.01
C ALA A 55 2.33 3.92 -6.99
N ALA A 56 2.43 3.03 -6.01
CA ALA A 56 1.44 2.94 -4.93
C ALA A 56 1.43 4.19 -4.04
N LEU A 57 2.61 4.74 -3.69
CA LEU A 57 2.67 6.00 -2.95
C LEU A 57 2.04 7.16 -3.72
N ALA A 58 2.28 7.27 -5.03
CA ALA A 58 1.63 8.28 -5.87
C ALA A 58 0.10 8.10 -5.92
N LEU A 59 -0.38 6.85 -6.00
CA LEU A 59 -1.81 6.54 -5.91
C LEU A 59 -2.37 6.99 -4.55
N LEU A 60 -1.69 6.70 -3.45
CA LEU A 60 -2.10 7.10 -2.12
C LEU A 60 -2.15 8.63 -1.97
N ALA A 61 -1.13 9.35 -2.45
CA ALA A 61 -1.12 10.82 -2.47
C ALA A 61 -2.31 11.40 -3.24
N SER A 62 -2.66 10.81 -4.39
CA SER A 62 -3.81 11.28 -5.17
C SER A 62 -5.17 11.00 -4.51
N ARG A 63 -5.28 9.89 -3.77
CA ARG A 63 -6.54 9.41 -3.18
C ARG A 63 -6.79 9.96 -1.78
N TYR A 64 -5.72 10.38 -1.10
CA TYR A 64 -5.75 10.97 0.22
C TYR A 64 -4.99 12.31 0.20
N PRO A 65 -5.56 13.38 -0.40
CA PRO A 65 -4.89 14.67 -0.53
C PRO A 65 -4.62 15.38 0.80
N SER A 66 -5.22 14.89 1.90
CA SER A 66 -4.88 15.29 3.28
C SER A 66 -3.56 14.70 3.78
N LEU A 67 -2.99 13.73 3.06
CA LEU A 67 -1.63 13.24 3.24
C LEU A 67 -0.71 14.11 2.40
N THR A 68 -0.02 15.06 3.01
CA THR A 68 1.00 15.86 2.32
C THR A 68 2.26 15.02 2.10
N LEU A 69 2.22 14.11 1.13
CA LEU A 69 3.29 13.16 0.75
C LEU A 69 4.43 13.81 -0.04
#